data_AF-A0AAE1FK27-F1
#
_entry.id   AF-A0AAE1FK27-F1
#
_cell.length_a   1.000
_cell.length_b   1.000
_cell.length_c   1.000
_cell.angle_alpha   90.00
_cell.angle_beta   90.00
_cell.angle_gamma   90.00
#
_symmetry.space_group_name_H-M   'P 1'
#
loop_
_entity.id
_entity.type
_entity.pdbx_description
1 polymer ?
#
loop_
_entity_poly.entity_id
_entity_poly.type
_entity_poly.pdbx_seq_one_letter_code
_entity_poly.pdbx_strand_id
1 'polypeptide(L)'
;MKQYLPLKPKKWGFKIFVLADSGGLIHDFIPYTGPIQAVTKEGIPDLGASSNIVLHLAETIPSDRNHCLYFDNWFTAVPLETHLAERSIWCCGTVRPNRVPGLNFSSDTELKKKGRGTMEEWQSSGEGSQLTAVKWFDNKGVTLLSTFAGSQPIHTAKQYDRTVKKVVEIPQPNIVKLYNTNMGGVDLADCLLSLYRIPVRSKKYYHRLIFHMIDMAINQAWLLYRRDYETKRIPQEKRHPLLSFRMAVSESLIRTGKIVKRGRPSSNEKTADPPKKRRQQMSQVRPLMDVRLDKVGHFPEVKNPRLYCKRLGCKGRTNIRFETKNIQPTRRSGRITAGLWGWMAACGPGELVVIDERLNSLQYIEILEQIMIPSVRALLIPEPDPIYIAMDDSLSTMQP
;
A
#
# COMPACT_ATOMS: atom_id res chain seq x y z
N MET A 1 -23.27 -6.19 17.98
CA MET A 1 -22.22 -5.66 17.07
C MET A 1 -21.87 -6.57 15.90
N LYS A 2 -21.47 -7.84 16.11
CA LYS A 2 -21.19 -8.75 14.98
C LYS A 2 -22.49 -9.12 14.26
N GLN A 3 -22.51 -9.04 12.93
CA GLN A 3 -23.69 -9.28 12.10
C GLN A 3 -23.50 -10.47 11.15
N TYR A 4 -24.61 -11.10 10.81
CA TYR A 4 -24.72 -12.10 9.74
C TYR A 4 -25.27 -11.45 8.47
N LEU A 5 -24.53 -11.56 7.36
CA LEU A 5 -24.84 -10.99 6.05
C LEU A 5 -24.81 -12.13 5.01
N PRO A 6 -25.95 -12.78 4.71
CA PRO A 6 -25.97 -14.02 3.91
C PRO A 6 -25.46 -13.84 2.48
N LEU A 7 -25.65 -12.65 1.91
CA LEU A 7 -25.27 -12.31 0.53
C LEU A 7 -23.81 -11.86 0.38
N LYS A 8 -23.05 -11.72 1.47
CA LYS A 8 -21.64 -11.31 1.43
C LYS A 8 -20.72 -12.54 1.43
N PRO A 9 -19.57 -12.53 0.73
CA PRO A 9 -18.63 -13.65 0.72
C PRO A 9 -18.19 -14.09 2.12
N LYS A 10 -17.97 -13.12 3.01
CA LYS A 10 -17.75 -13.34 4.44
C LYS A 10 -19.04 -13.03 5.19
N LYS A 11 -19.81 -14.09 5.48
CA LYS A 11 -21.14 -13.96 6.08
C LYS A 11 -21.15 -13.38 7.49
N TRP A 12 -20.05 -13.49 8.23
CA TRP A 12 -19.95 -13.00 9.61
C TRP A 12 -18.92 -11.89 9.73
N GLY A 13 -19.34 -10.70 10.16
CA GLY A 13 -18.46 -9.53 10.20
C GLY A 13 -18.95 -8.41 11.12
N PHE A 14 -18.18 -7.33 11.14
CA PHE A 14 -18.61 -6.05 11.70
C PHE A 14 -19.01 -5.16 10.53
N LYS A 15 -20.11 -4.43 10.67
CA LYS A 15 -20.60 -3.51 9.66
C LYS A 15 -20.11 -2.11 9.99
N ILE A 16 -19.59 -1.42 8.99
CA ILE A 16 -19.18 -0.03 9.06
C ILE A 16 -19.84 0.66 7.87
N PHE A 17 -20.58 1.73 8.12
CA PHE A 17 -21.10 2.62 7.08
C PHE A 17 -20.03 3.62 6.71
N VAL A 18 -19.90 3.95 5.44
CA VAL A 18 -18.78 4.74 4.92
C VAL A 18 -19.31 5.76 3.92
N LEU A 19 -18.84 7.00 4.04
CA LEU A 19 -18.93 8.03 3.02
C LEU A 19 -17.57 8.12 2.30
N ALA A 20 -17.57 7.94 0.98
CA ALA A 20 -16.37 8.02 0.16
C ALA A 20 -16.62 8.78 -1.14
N ASP A 21 -15.58 9.41 -1.68
CA ASP A 21 -15.61 9.93 -3.05
C ASP A 21 -15.53 8.81 -4.10
N SER A 22 -15.73 9.16 -5.37
CA SER A 22 -15.64 8.21 -6.49
C SER A 22 -14.25 7.58 -6.69
N GLY A 23 -13.20 8.20 -6.13
CA GLY A 23 -11.84 7.67 -6.11
C GLY A 23 -11.56 6.71 -4.95
N GLY A 24 -12.54 6.46 -4.07
CA GLY A 24 -12.42 5.61 -2.89
C GLY A 24 -11.80 6.30 -1.67
N LEU A 25 -11.66 7.63 -1.68
CA LEU A 25 -11.24 8.39 -0.51
C LEU A 25 -12.40 8.47 0.48
N ILE A 26 -12.26 7.81 1.63
CA ILE A 26 -13.19 7.84 2.74
C ILE A 26 -13.10 9.19 3.45
N HIS A 27 -14.23 9.87 3.54
CA HIS A 27 -14.38 11.14 4.25
C HIS A 27 -14.92 10.94 5.66
N ASP A 28 -15.82 9.97 5.84
CA ASP A 28 -16.46 9.70 7.13
C ASP A 28 -16.92 8.24 7.23
N PHE A 29 -17.10 7.73 8.43
CA PHE A 29 -17.58 6.37 8.67
C PHE A 29 -18.23 6.20 10.05
N ILE A 30 -19.20 5.29 10.14
CA ILE A 30 -19.92 4.96 11.37
C ILE A 30 -19.88 3.44 11.60
N PRO A 31 -19.24 2.95 12.66
CA PRO A 31 -19.36 1.55 13.08
C PRO A 31 -20.79 1.23 13.53
N TYR A 32 -21.37 0.14 13.03
CA TYR A 32 -22.68 -0.30 13.48
C TYR A 32 -22.61 -0.92 14.88
N THR A 33 -23.22 -0.27 15.86
CA THR A 33 -23.23 -0.70 17.26
C THR A 33 -24.55 -1.30 17.72
N GLY A 34 -25.65 -1.13 16.98
CA GLY A 34 -26.99 -1.56 17.37
C GLY A 34 -28.07 -0.72 16.69
N PRO A 35 -29.22 -0.50 17.34
CA PRO A 35 -30.25 0.42 16.84
C PRO A 35 -29.65 1.78 16.48
N ILE A 36 -30.02 2.30 15.31
CA ILE A 36 -29.56 3.60 14.83
C ILE A 36 -30.49 4.65 15.41
N GLN A 37 -29.92 5.60 16.16
CA GLN A 37 -30.65 6.71 16.74
C GLN A 37 -30.78 7.85 15.72
N ALA A 38 -31.76 8.73 15.95
CA ALA A 38 -31.86 9.99 15.23
C ALA A 38 -30.62 10.86 15.48
N VAL A 39 -30.31 11.72 14.51
CA VAL A 39 -29.27 12.73 14.68
C VAL A 39 -29.78 13.77 15.66
N THR A 40 -29.04 14.06 16.73
CA THR A 40 -29.49 14.94 17.82
C THR A 40 -29.34 16.43 17.53
N LYS A 41 -28.83 16.79 16.35
CA LYS A 41 -28.56 18.16 15.94
C LYS A 41 -29.84 18.87 15.51
N GLU A 42 -30.01 20.11 15.95
CA GLU A 42 -31.15 20.94 15.58
C GLU A 42 -31.28 21.07 14.05
N GLY A 43 -32.51 20.99 13.56
CA GLY A 43 -32.83 21.08 12.14
C GLY A 43 -32.67 19.78 11.34
N ILE A 44 -32.23 18.68 11.96
CA ILE A 44 -32.16 17.37 11.28
C ILE A 44 -33.35 16.49 11.71
N PRO A 45 -34.26 16.11 10.79
CA PRO A 45 -35.41 15.28 11.12
C PRO A 45 -35.02 13.81 11.33
N ASP A 46 -35.82 13.09 12.11
CA ASP A 46 -35.77 11.62 12.16
C ASP A 46 -36.52 11.04 10.95
N LEU A 47 -35.77 10.49 9.99
CA LEU A 47 -36.30 9.90 8.76
C LEU A 47 -36.15 8.37 8.73
N GLY A 48 -35.96 7.78 9.91
CA GLY A 48 -35.76 6.34 10.09
C GLY A 48 -34.32 5.89 9.93
N ALA A 49 -34.04 4.67 10.40
CA ALA A 49 -32.69 4.16 10.60
C ALA A 49 -31.75 4.25 9.38
N SER A 50 -32.22 3.92 8.17
CA SER A 50 -31.38 4.00 6.96
C SER A 50 -31.05 5.45 6.58
N SER A 51 -32.03 6.34 6.67
CA SER A 51 -31.88 7.75 6.34
C SER A 51 -31.01 8.48 7.37
N ASN A 52 -31.17 8.17 8.66
CA ASN A 52 -30.40 8.78 9.74
C ASN A 52 -28.89 8.47 9.63
N ILE A 53 -28.51 7.30 9.10
CA ILE A 53 -27.11 7.01 8.77
C ILE A 53 -26.58 8.00 7.73
N VAL A 54 -27.35 8.22 6.65
CA VAL A 54 -26.95 9.14 5.58
C VAL A 54 -26.88 10.56 6.11
N LEU A 55 -27.85 10.99 6.91
CA LEU A 55 -27.88 12.32 7.52
C LEU A 55 -26.65 12.56 8.39
N HIS A 56 -26.26 11.58 9.21
CA HIS A 56 -25.05 11.68 10.04
C HIS A 56 -23.77 11.78 9.21
N LEU A 57 -23.60 10.89 8.22
CA LEU A 57 -22.44 10.93 7.32
C LEU A 57 -22.40 12.24 6.50
N ALA A 58 -23.56 12.76 6.11
CA ALA A 58 -23.69 14.00 5.35
C ALA A 58 -23.40 15.25 6.18
N GLU A 59 -23.23 15.16 7.51
CA GLU A 59 -22.77 16.29 8.32
C GLU A 59 -21.34 16.71 7.96
N THR A 60 -20.52 15.78 7.47
CA THR A 60 -19.15 16.05 6.99
C THR A 60 -19.13 16.81 5.66
N ILE A 61 -20.24 16.84 4.93
CA ILE A 61 -20.34 17.48 3.61
C ILE A 61 -20.69 18.97 3.80
N PRO A 62 -19.88 19.89 3.27
CA PRO A 62 -20.24 21.31 3.28
C PRO A 62 -21.53 21.55 2.50
N SER A 63 -22.47 22.27 3.09
CA SER A 63 -23.64 22.79 2.38
C SER A 63 -23.23 23.77 1.27
N ASP A 64 -24.12 23.99 0.30
CA ASP A 64 -24.02 25.04 -0.73
C ASP A 64 -22.80 24.94 -1.66
N ARG A 65 -22.25 23.73 -1.80
CA ARG A 65 -21.16 23.42 -2.75
C ARG A 65 -21.57 22.49 -3.88
N ASN A 66 -22.89 22.25 -4.05
CA ASN A 66 -23.45 21.39 -5.07
C ASN A 66 -22.83 19.99 -5.08
N HIS A 67 -22.56 19.43 -3.89
CA HIS A 67 -22.09 18.06 -3.77
C HIS A 67 -23.21 17.10 -4.17
N CYS A 68 -22.85 16.04 -4.91
CA CYS A 68 -23.78 14.98 -5.30
C CYS A 68 -23.48 13.71 -4.50
N LEU A 69 -24.47 13.25 -3.75
CA LEU A 69 -24.47 11.98 -3.05
C LEU A 69 -25.08 10.87 -3.90
N TYR A 70 -24.42 9.72 -3.90
CA TYR A 70 -24.89 8.52 -4.57
C TYR A 70 -25.06 7.41 -3.54
N PHE A 71 -26.21 6.75 -3.53
CA PHE A 71 -26.50 5.70 -2.55
C PHE A 71 -27.12 4.44 -3.16
N ASP A 72 -26.99 3.34 -2.42
CA ASP A 72 -27.65 2.08 -2.71
C ASP A 72 -29.11 2.12 -2.23
N ASN A 73 -29.93 1.23 -2.79
CA ASN A 73 -31.37 1.14 -2.59
C ASN A 73 -31.83 1.10 -1.14
N TRP A 74 -31.03 0.55 -0.24
CA TRP A 74 -31.40 0.50 1.17
C TRP A 74 -31.54 1.89 1.80
N PHE A 75 -30.73 2.86 1.35
CA PHE A 75 -30.67 4.22 1.88
C PHE A 75 -31.64 5.18 1.19
N THR A 76 -32.03 4.89 -0.05
CA THR A 76 -32.88 5.77 -0.86
C THR A 76 -34.29 5.88 -0.30
N ALA A 77 -34.72 7.11 -0.03
CA ALA A 77 -36.05 7.48 0.45
C ALA A 77 -36.40 8.91 0.03
N VAL A 78 -37.65 9.15 -0.37
CA VAL A 78 -38.14 10.48 -0.82
C VAL A 78 -37.90 11.57 0.24
N PRO A 79 -38.28 11.41 1.53
CA PRO A 79 -38.04 12.45 2.54
C PRO A 79 -36.56 12.78 2.75
N LEU A 80 -35.67 11.79 2.59
CA LEU A 80 -34.23 11.99 2.74
C LEU A 80 -33.69 12.88 1.61
N GLU A 81 -34.07 12.59 0.37
CA GLU A 81 -33.62 13.35 -0.80
C GLU A 81 -34.14 14.79 -0.77
N THR A 82 -35.40 14.99 -0.37
CA THR A 82 -35.97 16.34 -0.21
C THR A 82 -35.20 17.15 0.83
N HIS A 83 -34.94 16.58 2.01
CA HIS A 83 -34.21 17.26 3.08
C HIS A 83 -32.75 17.57 2.71
N LEU A 84 -32.07 16.68 1.99
CA LEU A 84 -30.71 16.94 1.52
C LEU A 84 -30.67 18.02 0.43
N ALA A 85 -31.68 18.05 -0.45
CA ALA A 85 -31.80 19.08 -1.47
C ALA A 85 -32.03 20.49 -0.88
N GLU A 86 -32.80 20.61 0.21
CA GLU A 86 -32.95 21.86 0.98
C GLU A 86 -31.61 22.39 1.54
N ARG A 87 -30.61 21.51 1.68
CA ARG A 87 -29.25 21.85 2.12
C ARG A 87 -28.26 21.98 0.95
N SER A 88 -28.75 22.07 -0.28
CA SER A 88 -27.93 22.12 -1.50
C SER A 88 -27.02 20.89 -1.68
N ILE A 89 -27.47 19.72 -1.21
CA ILE A 89 -26.81 18.42 -1.41
C ILE A 89 -27.69 17.58 -2.36
N TRP A 90 -27.21 17.43 -3.59
CA TRP A 90 -27.91 16.72 -4.63
C TRP A 90 -27.76 15.20 -4.44
N CYS A 91 -28.74 14.43 -4.90
CA CYS A 91 -28.88 13.02 -4.57
C CYS A 91 -29.21 12.18 -5.81
N CYS A 92 -28.69 10.95 -5.85
CA CYS A 92 -29.11 9.94 -6.81
C CYS A 92 -28.94 8.52 -6.24
N GLY A 93 -30.00 7.73 -6.22
CA GLY A 93 -29.98 6.38 -5.69
C GLY A 93 -30.82 5.41 -6.50
N THR A 94 -30.49 4.13 -6.46
CA THR A 94 -31.45 3.10 -6.87
C THR A 94 -32.61 3.10 -5.88
N VAL A 95 -33.83 2.88 -6.33
CA VAL A 95 -35.01 2.92 -5.45
C VAL A 95 -35.94 1.76 -5.75
N ARG A 96 -36.60 1.24 -4.72
CA ARG A 96 -37.73 0.33 -4.94
C ARG A 96 -38.96 1.16 -5.32
N PRO A 97 -39.69 0.80 -6.38
CA PRO A 97 -40.86 1.57 -6.81
C PRO A 97 -41.88 1.85 -5.69
N ASN A 98 -42.08 0.90 -4.78
CA ASN A 98 -43.00 1.03 -3.64
C ASN A 98 -42.56 2.05 -2.57
N ARG A 99 -41.36 2.63 -2.67
CA ARG A 99 -40.88 3.69 -1.77
C ARG A 99 -41.15 5.10 -2.32
N VAL A 100 -41.66 5.23 -3.54
CA VAL A 100 -41.95 6.51 -4.18
C VAL A 100 -43.47 6.64 -4.35
N PRO A 101 -44.14 7.50 -3.57
CA PRO A 101 -45.58 7.72 -3.70
C PRO A 101 -45.96 8.21 -5.10
N GLY A 102 -47.04 7.66 -5.67
CA GLY A 102 -47.53 8.07 -6.99
C GLY A 102 -46.72 7.54 -8.18
N LEU A 103 -45.67 6.74 -7.95
CA LEU A 103 -44.88 6.16 -9.02
C LEU A 103 -45.62 5.00 -9.69
N ASN A 104 -45.99 5.18 -10.96
CA ASN A 104 -46.68 4.16 -11.75
C ASN A 104 -45.88 3.84 -13.03
N PHE A 105 -44.86 3.00 -12.89
CA PHE A 105 -44.09 2.49 -14.02
C PHE A 105 -44.57 1.11 -14.46
N SER A 106 -44.46 0.83 -15.76
CA SER A 106 -44.74 -0.47 -16.35
C SER A 106 -43.95 -1.58 -15.68
N SER A 107 -44.55 -2.77 -15.63
CA SER A 107 -43.90 -3.97 -15.12
C SER A 107 -42.68 -4.38 -15.96
N ASP A 108 -41.75 -5.15 -15.39
CA ASP A 108 -40.59 -5.64 -16.14
C ASP A 108 -40.99 -6.54 -17.32
N THR A 109 -42.13 -7.22 -17.22
CA THR A 109 -42.70 -8.03 -18.31
C THR A 109 -43.21 -7.18 -19.47
N GLU A 110 -43.82 -6.03 -19.20
CA GLU A 110 -44.21 -5.06 -20.22
C GLU A 110 -43.00 -4.39 -20.86
N LEU A 111 -42.04 -3.92 -20.06
CA LEU A 111 -40.82 -3.27 -20.57
C LEU A 111 -39.99 -4.24 -21.42
N LYS A 112 -39.95 -5.52 -21.05
CA LYS A 112 -39.31 -6.57 -21.86
C LYS A 112 -39.91 -6.68 -23.27
N LYS A 113 -41.22 -6.46 -23.43
CA LYS A 113 -41.89 -6.45 -24.74
C LYS A 113 -41.54 -5.21 -25.55
N LYS A 114 -41.37 -4.05 -24.89
CA LYS A 114 -40.95 -2.79 -25.53
C LYS A 114 -39.48 -2.84 -26.00
N GLY A 115 -38.65 -3.68 -25.37
CA GLY A 115 -37.28 -3.97 -25.79
C GLY A 115 -36.21 -3.41 -24.84
N ARG A 116 -34.97 -3.88 -25.00
CA ARG A 116 -33.82 -3.39 -24.21
C ARG A 116 -33.56 -1.91 -24.50
N GLY A 117 -33.26 -1.15 -23.47
CA GLY A 117 -33.05 0.30 -23.54
C GLY A 117 -34.32 1.13 -23.35
N THR A 118 -35.49 0.49 -23.25
CA THR A 118 -36.73 1.19 -22.92
C THR A 118 -36.60 1.89 -21.58
N MET A 119 -37.11 3.12 -21.50
CA MET A 119 -37.11 3.91 -20.29
C MET A 119 -38.45 4.62 -20.08
N GLU A 120 -38.80 4.83 -18.82
CA GLU A 120 -39.95 5.61 -18.37
C GLU A 120 -39.45 6.63 -17.35
N GLU A 121 -39.95 7.86 -17.44
CA GLU A 121 -39.60 8.96 -16.53
C GLU A 121 -40.85 9.42 -15.80
N TRP A 122 -40.67 9.74 -14.53
CA TRP A 122 -41.67 10.35 -13.67
C TRP A 122 -41.03 11.53 -12.95
N GLN A 123 -41.78 12.60 -12.79
CA GLN A 123 -41.36 13.76 -12.02
C GLN A 123 -42.39 14.03 -10.93
N SER A 124 -41.92 14.44 -9.75
CA SER A 124 -42.80 14.77 -8.63
C SER A 124 -43.61 16.02 -8.94
N SER A 125 -44.92 15.94 -8.71
CA SER A 125 -45.82 17.09 -8.72
C SER A 125 -46.03 17.57 -7.28
N GLY A 126 -45.61 18.80 -6.95
CA GLY A 126 -45.81 19.38 -5.62
C GLY A 126 -44.91 20.58 -5.30
N GLU A 127 -45.17 21.24 -4.17
CA GLU A 127 -44.28 22.26 -3.59
C GLU A 127 -43.06 21.59 -2.94
N GLY A 128 -41.85 21.94 -3.38
CA GLY A 128 -40.59 21.41 -2.85
C GLY A 128 -39.53 21.16 -3.94
N SER A 129 -38.43 20.51 -3.54
CA SER A 129 -37.36 20.12 -4.47
C SER A 129 -37.89 19.11 -5.49
N GLN A 130 -37.72 19.40 -6.79
CA GLN A 130 -38.17 18.54 -7.88
C GLN A 130 -37.41 17.20 -7.84
N LEU A 131 -38.15 16.10 -7.73
CA LEU A 131 -37.62 14.75 -7.80
C LEU A 131 -37.91 14.16 -9.17
N THR A 132 -36.93 13.48 -9.74
CA THR A 132 -37.07 12.74 -10.99
C THR A 132 -36.77 11.28 -10.73
N ALA A 133 -37.71 10.40 -11.09
CA ALA A 133 -37.52 8.96 -11.11
C ALA A 133 -37.42 8.48 -12.55
N VAL A 134 -36.50 7.56 -12.83
CA VAL A 134 -36.38 6.93 -14.14
C VAL A 134 -36.29 5.42 -13.96
N LYS A 135 -37.14 4.69 -14.67
CA LYS A 135 -37.01 3.25 -14.83
C LYS A 135 -36.36 2.95 -16.17
N TRP A 136 -35.25 2.21 -16.16
CA TRP A 136 -34.52 1.78 -17.35
C TRP A 136 -34.49 0.26 -17.41
N PHE A 137 -34.83 -0.31 -18.57
CA PHE A 137 -34.88 -1.75 -18.78
C PHE A 137 -33.72 -2.21 -19.64
N ASP A 138 -32.86 -3.05 -19.08
CA ASP A 138 -31.85 -3.81 -19.84
C ASP A 138 -32.18 -5.31 -19.78
N ASN A 139 -31.50 -6.08 -18.94
CA ASN A 139 -31.85 -7.47 -18.64
C ASN A 139 -32.95 -7.56 -17.56
N LYS A 140 -32.98 -6.56 -16.67
CA LYS A 140 -33.96 -6.34 -15.61
C LYS A 140 -34.20 -4.84 -15.50
N GLY A 141 -35.40 -4.45 -15.04
CA GLY A 141 -35.71 -3.07 -14.76
C GLY A 141 -34.92 -2.56 -13.55
N VAL A 142 -34.28 -1.41 -13.71
CA VAL A 142 -33.67 -0.66 -12.61
C VAL A 142 -34.40 0.67 -12.51
N THR A 143 -34.80 1.03 -11.29
CA THR A 143 -35.43 2.32 -11.00
C THR A 143 -34.46 3.16 -10.18
N LEU A 144 -34.22 4.38 -10.65
CA LEU A 144 -33.39 5.39 -9.98
C LEU A 144 -34.27 6.57 -9.59
N LEU A 145 -33.93 7.20 -8.47
CA LEU A 145 -34.49 8.48 -8.00
C LEU A 145 -33.34 9.49 -7.92
N SER A 146 -33.61 10.73 -8.27
CA SER A 146 -32.64 11.81 -8.16
C SER A 146 -33.30 13.17 -7.98
N THR A 147 -32.59 14.08 -7.31
CA THR A 147 -32.94 15.50 -7.20
C THR A 147 -32.36 16.38 -8.29
N PHE A 148 -31.53 15.84 -9.20
CA PHE A 148 -30.80 16.66 -10.20
C PHE A 148 -30.66 16.04 -11.59
N ALA A 149 -30.92 14.72 -11.74
CA ALA A 149 -30.72 14.01 -13.00
C ALA A 149 -31.98 13.28 -13.46
N GLY A 150 -32.25 13.33 -14.77
CA GLY A 150 -33.34 12.61 -15.43
C GLY A 150 -32.85 11.73 -16.58
N SER A 151 -33.73 11.45 -17.53
CA SER A 151 -33.43 10.64 -18.72
C SER A 151 -32.47 11.32 -19.69
N GLN A 152 -32.61 12.63 -19.88
CA GLN A 152 -31.84 13.40 -20.87
C GLN A 152 -30.50 13.93 -20.31
N PRO A 153 -29.47 14.09 -21.17
CA PRO A 153 -29.40 13.57 -22.54
C PRO A 153 -29.26 12.04 -22.56
N ILE A 154 -29.87 11.39 -23.56
CA ILE A 154 -29.71 9.94 -23.75
C ILE A 154 -28.30 9.65 -24.29
N HIS A 155 -27.62 8.68 -23.68
CA HIS A 155 -26.31 8.18 -24.09
C HIS A 155 -26.42 6.80 -24.72
N THR A 156 -25.35 6.31 -25.33
CA THR A 156 -25.25 4.94 -25.83
C THR A 156 -24.40 4.10 -24.89
N ALA A 157 -24.95 3.02 -24.35
CA ALA A 157 -24.23 2.03 -23.56
C ALA A 157 -23.91 0.79 -24.40
N LYS A 158 -22.66 0.35 -24.36
CA LYS A 158 -22.23 -0.93 -24.94
C LYS A 158 -22.50 -2.04 -23.95
N GLN A 159 -23.42 -2.94 -24.27
CA GLN A 159 -23.81 -4.05 -23.42
C GLN A 159 -23.64 -5.37 -24.16
N TYR A 160 -23.12 -6.39 -23.47
CA TYR A 160 -23.05 -7.72 -24.07
C TYR A 160 -24.43 -8.38 -24.04
N ASP A 161 -24.93 -8.79 -25.20
CA ASP A 161 -26.13 -9.62 -25.31
C ASP A 161 -25.74 -11.09 -25.30
N ARG A 162 -26.21 -11.84 -24.30
CA ARG A 162 -25.95 -13.29 -24.21
C ARG A 162 -26.69 -14.09 -25.27
N THR A 163 -27.82 -13.61 -25.75
CA THR A 163 -28.64 -14.29 -26.78
C THR A 163 -27.99 -14.16 -28.15
N VAL A 164 -27.56 -12.95 -28.50
CA VAL A 164 -26.90 -12.65 -29.79
C VAL A 164 -25.39 -12.92 -29.74
N LYS A 165 -24.82 -13.12 -28.53
CA LYS A 165 -23.38 -13.30 -28.26
C LYS A 165 -22.51 -12.17 -28.84
N LYS A 166 -23.02 -10.95 -28.83
CA LYS A 166 -22.36 -9.76 -29.38
C LYS A 166 -22.58 -8.56 -28.46
N VAL A 167 -21.69 -7.58 -28.55
CA VAL A 167 -21.88 -6.27 -27.92
C VAL A 167 -22.91 -5.51 -28.74
N VAL A 168 -23.98 -5.08 -28.08
CA VAL A 168 -25.06 -4.27 -28.65
C VAL A 168 -25.03 -2.88 -28.03
N GLU A 169 -25.47 -1.90 -28.81
CA GLU A 169 -25.60 -0.51 -28.38
C GLU A 169 -27.04 -0.26 -27.94
N ILE A 170 -27.20 0.23 -26.71
CA ILE A 170 -28.50 0.39 -26.07
C ILE A 170 -28.62 1.84 -25.58
N PRO A 171 -29.77 2.50 -25.80
CA PRO A 171 -30.01 3.82 -25.24
C PRO A 171 -29.99 3.75 -23.70
N GLN A 172 -29.17 4.59 -23.09
CA GLN A 172 -28.95 4.68 -21.66
C GLN A 172 -29.29 6.10 -21.19
N PRO A 173 -30.22 6.25 -20.23
CA PRO A 173 -30.55 7.57 -19.70
C PRO A 173 -29.40 8.17 -18.89
N ASN A 174 -29.32 9.50 -18.85
CA ASN A 174 -28.26 10.25 -18.18
C ASN A 174 -28.11 9.87 -16.70
N ILE A 175 -29.22 9.75 -15.97
CA ILE A 175 -29.23 9.32 -14.57
C ILE A 175 -28.53 7.97 -14.34
N VAL A 176 -28.71 6.99 -15.23
CA VAL A 176 -28.05 5.68 -15.12
C VAL A 176 -26.53 5.81 -15.35
N LYS A 177 -26.12 6.63 -16.32
CA LYS A 177 -24.70 6.89 -16.59
C LYS A 177 -24.04 7.56 -15.39
N LEU A 178 -24.67 8.59 -14.83
CA LEU A 178 -24.17 9.32 -13.66
C LEU A 178 -24.08 8.40 -12.43
N TYR A 179 -25.10 7.59 -12.19
CA TYR A 179 -25.11 6.63 -11.09
C TYR A 179 -23.96 5.63 -11.21
N ASN A 180 -23.86 4.94 -12.36
CA ASN A 180 -22.83 3.91 -12.57
C ASN A 180 -21.39 4.46 -12.51
N THR A 181 -21.21 5.74 -12.88
CA THR A 181 -19.89 6.38 -12.84
C THR A 181 -19.44 6.67 -11.40
N ASN A 182 -20.37 6.99 -10.50
CA ASN A 182 -20.04 7.54 -9.18
C ASN A 182 -20.35 6.61 -8.00
N MET A 183 -21.25 5.62 -8.14
CA MET A 183 -21.64 4.73 -7.02
C MET A 183 -20.50 3.86 -6.48
N GLY A 184 -19.43 3.64 -7.28
CA GLY A 184 -18.41 2.63 -7.01
C GLY A 184 -17.34 3.00 -5.98
N GLY A 185 -17.37 4.22 -5.42
CA GLY A 185 -16.32 4.71 -4.51
C GLY A 185 -16.11 3.84 -3.26
N VAL A 186 -17.19 3.44 -2.60
CA VAL A 186 -17.14 2.58 -1.41
C VAL A 186 -16.63 1.18 -1.74
N ASP A 187 -17.08 0.60 -2.87
CA ASP A 187 -16.62 -0.71 -3.32
C ASP A 187 -15.14 -0.69 -3.74
N LEU A 188 -14.66 0.43 -4.31
CA LEU A 188 -13.25 0.63 -4.59
C LEU A 188 -12.43 0.67 -3.30
N ALA A 189 -12.89 1.38 -2.26
CA ALA A 189 -12.25 1.39 -0.96
C ALA A 189 -12.19 -0.02 -0.33
N ASP A 190 -13.30 -0.78 -0.36
CA ASP A 190 -13.34 -2.17 0.15
C ASP A 190 -12.42 -3.10 -0.68
N CYS A 191 -12.36 -2.91 -2.00
CA CYS A 191 -11.44 -3.63 -2.87
C CYS A 191 -9.98 -3.37 -2.46
N LEU A 192 -9.57 -2.11 -2.32
CA LEU A 192 -8.21 -1.74 -1.89
C LEU A 192 -7.87 -2.31 -0.51
N LEU A 193 -8.82 -2.30 0.42
CA LEU A 193 -8.69 -2.92 1.75
C LEU A 193 -8.49 -4.43 1.69
N SER A 194 -9.13 -5.09 0.72
CA SER A 194 -9.07 -6.55 0.58
C SER A 194 -7.71 -7.05 0.05
N LEU A 195 -7.00 -6.25 -0.77
CA LEU A 195 -5.75 -6.66 -1.45
C LEU A 195 -4.63 -7.06 -0.49
N TYR A 196 -4.38 -6.23 0.53
CA TYR A 196 -3.23 -6.38 1.46
C TYR A 196 -3.66 -6.36 2.92
N ARG A 197 -4.82 -6.97 3.19
CA ARG A 197 -5.40 -7.05 4.53
C ARG A 197 -4.45 -7.71 5.53
N ILE A 198 -4.32 -7.13 6.72
CA ILE A 198 -3.54 -7.72 7.82
C ILE A 198 -4.15 -9.09 8.22
N PRO A 199 -3.40 -10.21 8.09
CA PRO A 199 -3.96 -11.56 8.25
C PRO A 199 -3.99 -12.05 9.71
N VAL A 200 -3.86 -11.16 10.70
CA VAL A 200 -3.78 -11.54 12.12
C VAL A 200 -5.10 -12.12 12.61
N ARG A 201 -5.07 -13.38 13.06
CA ARG A 201 -6.22 -14.05 13.68
C ARG A 201 -6.25 -13.71 15.18
N SER A 202 -7.40 -13.23 15.65
CA SER A 202 -7.65 -12.96 17.07
C SER A 202 -9.07 -13.37 17.46
N LYS A 203 -9.22 -13.87 18.69
CA LYS A 203 -10.52 -14.10 19.34
C LYS A 203 -11.15 -12.80 19.87
N LYS A 204 -10.33 -11.77 20.15
CA LYS A 204 -10.78 -10.45 20.62
C LYS A 204 -11.34 -9.64 19.47
N TYR A 205 -12.59 -9.19 19.58
CA TYR A 205 -13.28 -8.50 18.49
C TYR A 205 -12.63 -7.17 18.10
N TYR A 206 -12.19 -6.39 19.10
CA TYR A 206 -11.60 -5.07 18.89
C TYR A 206 -10.29 -5.12 18.10
N HIS A 207 -9.52 -6.22 18.18
CA HIS A 207 -8.34 -6.39 17.30
C HIS A 207 -8.73 -6.35 15.82
N ARG A 208 -9.88 -6.92 15.44
CA ARG A 208 -10.33 -6.91 14.04
C ARG A 208 -10.70 -5.50 13.57
N LEU A 209 -11.25 -4.67 14.46
CA LEU A 209 -11.56 -3.27 14.18
C LEU A 209 -10.26 -2.46 14.08
N ILE A 210 -9.34 -2.60 15.04
CA ILE A 210 -8.05 -1.89 15.03
C ILE A 210 -7.26 -2.20 13.75
N PHE A 211 -7.12 -3.48 13.38
CA PHE A 211 -6.39 -3.82 12.15
C PHE A 211 -7.08 -3.30 10.89
N HIS A 212 -8.42 -3.29 10.85
CA HIS A 212 -9.15 -2.66 9.76
C HIS A 212 -8.88 -1.16 9.67
N MET A 213 -8.88 -0.45 10.81
CA MET A 213 -8.57 0.99 10.86
C MET A 213 -7.15 1.30 10.40
N ILE A 214 -6.17 0.46 10.76
CA ILE A 214 -4.79 0.59 10.28
C ILE A 214 -4.72 0.37 8.76
N ASP A 215 -5.35 -0.70 8.26
CA ASP A 215 -5.40 -0.98 6.82
C ASP A 215 -6.05 0.17 6.03
N MET A 216 -7.14 0.71 6.57
CA MET A 216 -7.86 1.86 6.02
C MET A 216 -6.96 3.10 6.01
N ALA A 217 -6.34 3.46 7.14
CA ALA A 217 -5.46 4.62 7.22
C ALA A 217 -4.32 4.57 6.19
N ILE A 218 -3.69 3.40 6.02
CA ILE A 218 -2.59 3.24 5.04
C ILE A 218 -3.11 3.38 3.60
N ASN A 219 -4.29 2.83 3.29
CA ASN A 219 -4.89 2.95 1.97
C ASN A 219 -5.32 4.40 1.68
N GLN A 220 -5.92 5.10 2.65
CA GLN A 220 -6.26 6.52 2.52
C GLN A 220 -5.01 7.38 2.31
N ALA A 221 -3.93 7.11 3.06
CA ALA A 221 -2.65 7.79 2.88
C ALA A 221 -2.07 7.57 1.48
N TRP A 222 -2.20 6.36 0.92
CA TRP A 222 -1.77 6.07 -0.45
C TRP A 222 -2.60 6.80 -1.51
N LEU A 223 -3.92 6.90 -1.33
CA LEU A 223 -4.78 7.68 -2.23
C LEU A 223 -4.42 9.17 -2.21
N LEU A 224 -4.18 9.73 -1.02
CA LEU A 224 -3.69 11.11 -0.88
C LEU A 224 -2.32 11.31 -1.52
N TYR A 225 -1.38 10.39 -1.30
CA TYR A 225 -0.07 10.39 -1.95
C TYR A 225 -0.20 10.41 -3.49
N ARG A 226 -1.11 9.62 -4.05
CA ARG A 226 -1.36 9.63 -5.51
C ARG A 226 -1.91 10.96 -5.99
N ARG A 227 -2.86 11.54 -5.26
CA ARG A 227 -3.45 12.84 -5.57
C ARG A 227 -2.40 13.96 -5.56
N ASP A 228 -1.49 13.94 -4.59
CA ASP A 228 -0.40 14.91 -4.50
C ASP A 228 0.58 14.78 -5.67
N TYR A 229 0.88 13.55 -6.09
CA TYR A 229 1.73 13.30 -7.26
C TYR A 229 1.07 13.76 -8.57
N GLU A 230 -0.24 13.62 -8.69
CA GLU A 230 -1.01 14.14 -9.82
C GLU A 230 -0.98 15.67 -9.86
N THR A 231 -1.21 16.30 -8.70
CA THR A 231 -1.18 17.76 -8.54
C THR A 231 0.20 18.32 -8.90
N LYS A 232 1.28 17.65 -8.49
CA LYS A 232 2.66 18.02 -8.80
C LYS A 232 3.12 17.60 -10.21
N ARG A 233 2.25 17.00 -11.01
CA ARG A 233 2.53 16.50 -12.37
C ARG A 233 3.75 15.57 -12.43
N ILE A 234 3.95 14.77 -11.38
CA ILE A 234 5.05 13.80 -11.32
C ILE A 234 4.65 12.56 -12.14
N PRO A 235 5.53 12.06 -13.04
CA PRO A 235 5.26 10.87 -13.85
C PRO A 235 4.83 9.66 -13.02
N GLN A 236 3.90 8.87 -13.57
CA GLN A 236 3.32 7.71 -12.90
C GLN A 236 4.36 6.66 -12.52
N GLU A 237 5.42 6.50 -13.32
CA GLU A 237 6.54 5.59 -13.09
C GLU A 237 7.29 5.87 -11.77
N LYS A 238 7.23 7.11 -11.28
CA LYS A 238 7.84 7.52 -10.01
C LYS A 238 6.93 7.29 -8.81
N ARG A 239 5.67 6.88 -9.03
CA ARG A 239 4.69 6.63 -7.96
C ARG A 239 4.87 5.23 -7.43
N HIS A 240 4.86 5.08 -6.11
CA HIS A 240 4.81 3.76 -5.50
C HIS A 240 3.46 3.08 -5.73
N PRO A 241 3.42 1.86 -6.30
CA PRO A 241 2.25 1.00 -6.23
C PRO A 241 1.88 0.74 -4.76
N LEU A 242 0.61 0.38 -4.50
CA LEU A 242 0.09 0.23 -3.13
C LEU A 242 0.97 -0.67 -2.26
N LEU A 243 1.40 -1.84 -2.75
CA LEU A 243 2.28 -2.74 -1.98
C LEU A 243 3.60 -2.08 -1.60
N SER A 244 4.28 -1.43 -2.55
CA SER A 244 5.55 -0.76 -2.31
C SER A 244 5.40 0.40 -1.32
N PHE A 245 4.30 1.15 -1.43
CA PHE A 245 3.96 2.20 -0.47
C PHE A 245 3.76 1.64 0.94
N ARG A 246 3.00 0.55 1.08
CA ARG A 246 2.78 -0.14 2.36
C ARG A 246 4.10 -0.64 2.98
N MET A 247 5.00 -1.18 2.16
CA MET A 247 6.33 -1.61 2.60
C MET A 247 7.16 -0.44 3.10
N ALA A 248 7.17 0.69 2.37
CA ALA A 248 7.89 1.90 2.77
C ALA A 248 7.36 2.46 4.10
N VAL A 249 6.03 2.57 4.25
CA VAL A 249 5.39 2.99 5.51
C VAL A 249 5.80 2.06 6.66
N SER A 250 5.74 0.75 6.45
CA SER A 250 6.11 -0.25 7.48
C SER A 250 7.58 -0.13 7.88
N GLU A 251 8.49 -0.02 6.91
CA GLU A 251 9.92 0.12 7.17
C GLU A 251 10.23 1.43 7.90
N SER A 252 9.55 2.51 7.55
CA SER A 252 9.65 3.80 8.24
C SER A 252 9.25 3.67 9.70
N LEU A 253 8.03 3.18 9.97
CA LEU A 253 7.51 3.00 11.34
C LEU A 253 8.37 2.05 12.20
N ILE A 254 8.94 1.00 11.60
CA ILE A 254 9.84 0.06 12.29
C ILE A 254 11.16 0.74 12.70
N ARG A 255 11.62 1.75 11.94
CA ARG A 255 12.88 2.47 12.19
C ARG A 255 12.69 3.68 13.09
N THR A 256 11.53 4.34 13.00
CA THR A 256 11.16 5.48 13.86
C THR A 256 11.19 5.07 15.34
N GLY A 257 11.84 5.88 16.18
CA GLY A 257 11.88 5.66 17.64
C GLY A 257 12.79 4.53 18.13
N LYS A 258 13.46 3.78 17.25
CA LYS A 258 14.49 2.82 17.68
C LYS A 258 15.80 3.54 18.00
N ILE A 259 16.03 3.81 19.28
CA ILE A 259 17.38 3.91 19.82
C ILE A 259 18.00 2.52 19.60
N VAL A 260 19.08 2.42 18.84
CA VAL A 260 19.89 1.20 18.79
C VAL A 260 20.35 0.93 20.22
N LYS A 261 19.63 0.07 20.95
CA LYS A 261 20.12 -0.43 22.23
C LYS A 261 21.41 -1.14 21.90
N ARG A 262 22.56 -0.58 22.33
CA ARG A 262 23.81 -1.35 22.42
C ARG A 262 23.42 -2.62 23.15
N GLY A 263 23.57 -3.77 22.48
CA GLY A 263 23.29 -5.05 23.09
C GLY A 263 24.01 -5.15 24.43
N ARG A 264 23.42 -5.88 25.38
CA ARG A 264 24.12 -6.31 26.58
C ARG A 264 25.43 -6.97 26.13
N PRO A 265 26.60 -6.61 26.67
CA PRO A 265 27.85 -7.31 26.36
C PRO A 265 27.59 -8.80 26.54
N SER A 266 27.89 -9.62 25.53
CA SER A 266 27.84 -11.07 25.73
C SER A 266 28.84 -11.39 26.84
N SER A 267 28.39 -12.09 27.87
CA SER A 267 29.32 -12.74 28.79
C SER A 267 30.22 -13.65 27.95
N ASN A 268 31.52 -13.56 28.19
CA ASN A 268 32.51 -14.46 27.60
C ASN A 268 32.31 -15.86 28.18
N GLU A 269 31.36 -16.62 27.63
CA GLU A 269 31.38 -18.07 27.76
C GLU A 269 31.48 -18.65 26.34
N LYS A 270 32.66 -19.21 26.07
CA LYS A 270 32.92 -20.00 24.87
C LYS A 270 32.24 -21.34 25.03
N THR A 271 31.03 -21.51 24.50
CA THR A 271 30.51 -22.85 24.19
C THR A 271 29.57 -22.82 22.98
N ALA A 272 29.92 -23.68 22.02
CA ALA A 272 29.21 -24.07 20.79
C ALA A 272 28.98 -22.99 19.72
N ASP A 273 29.42 -23.32 18.50
CA ASP A 273 29.25 -22.51 17.29
C ASP A 273 27.78 -22.14 17.05
N PRO A 274 27.44 -20.86 16.83
CA PRO A 274 26.12 -20.49 16.38
C PRO A 274 25.89 -21.02 14.95
N PRO A 275 24.65 -21.41 14.59
CA PRO A 275 24.34 -21.84 13.24
C PRO A 275 24.76 -20.73 12.27
N LYS A 276 25.50 -21.12 11.21
CA LYS A 276 26.03 -20.22 10.17
C LYS A 276 24.94 -19.23 9.72
N LYS A 277 25.01 -18.00 10.23
CA LYS A 277 24.20 -16.90 9.73
C LYS A 277 24.53 -16.76 8.25
N ARG A 278 23.51 -16.92 7.39
CA ARG A 278 23.55 -16.53 5.97
C ARG A 278 24.33 -15.22 5.85
N ARG A 279 25.33 -15.17 4.98
CA ARG A 279 26.13 -13.97 4.66
C ARG A 279 25.20 -12.75 4.67
N GLN A 280 25.33 -11.89 5.67
CA GLN A 280 24.70 -10.57 5.62
C GLN A 280 25.32 -9.87 4.43
N GLN A 281 24.53 -9.68 3.37
CA GLN A 281 24.87 -8.73 2.33
C GLN A 281 24.86 -7.36 3.01
N MET A 282 26.04 -6.91 3.48
CA MET A 282 26.24 -5.54 3.93
C MET A 282 26.27 -4.64 2.69
N SER A 283 25.12 -4.44 2.06
CA SER A 283 24.80 -3.12 1.54
C SER A 283 24.08 -2.43 2.70
N GLN A 284 24.63 -1.34 3.22
CA GLN A 284 23.87 -0.54 4.18
C GLN A 284 22.60 -0.09 3.46
N VAL A 285 21.45 -0.68 3.83
CA VAL A 285 20.16 -0.31 3.27
C VAL A 285 19.95 1.16 3.55
N ARG A 286 19.84 1.98 2.49
CA ARG A 286 19.64 3.41 2.61
C ARG A 286 18.43 3.66 3.53
N PRO A 287 18.54 4.51 4.57
CA PRO A 287 17.37 4.97 5.29
C PRO A 287 16.38 5.63 4.32
N LEU A 288 15.09 5.34 4.50
CA LEU A 288 14.03 6.03 3.76
C LEU A 288 14.14 7.55 4.02
N MET A 289 13.75 8.35 3.02
CA MET A 289 13.81 9.82 3.10
C MET A 289 13.11 10.34 4.34
N ASP A 290 11.95 9.79 4.67
CA ASP A 290 11.14 10.21 5.83
C ASP A 290 11.87 9.98 7.15
N VAL A 291 12.59 8.86 7.30
CA VAL A 291 13.40 8.56 8.50
C VAL A 291 14.63 9.47 8.57
N ARG A 292 15.22 9.80 7.42
CA ARG A 292 16.41 10.68 7.35
C ARG A 292 16.07 12.13 7.70
N LEU A 293 14.85 12.55 7.37
CA LEU A 293 14.39 13.93 7.48
C LEU A 293 13.41 14.14 8.64
N ASP A 294 13.11 13.13 9.46
CA ASP A 294 12.14 13.24 10.56
C ASP A 294 12.54 14.28 11.62
N LYS A 295 13.86 14.58 11.74
CA LYS A 295 14.48 15.49 12.72
C LYS A 295 15.78 16.13 12.19
N VAL A 296 16.27 17.17 12.89
CA VAL A 296 17.59 17.81 12.68
C VAL A 296 18.80 16.89 12.96
N GLY A 297 18.62 15.57 13.14
CA GLY A 297 19.69 14.63 13.48
C GLY A 297 20.75 14.41 12.39
N HIS A 298 20.51 14.90 11.17
CA HIS A 298 21.52 14.94 10.10
C HIS A 298 22.47 16.15 10.22
N PHE A 299 22.13 17.15 11.05
CA PHE A 299 23.03 18.28 11.29
C PHE A 299 24.24 17.83 12.11
N PRO A 300 25.41 18.47 11.89
CA PRO A 300 26.60 18.23 12.68
C PRO A 300 26.36 18.54 14.16
N GLU A 301 26.65 17.57 15.04
CA GLU A 301 26.68 17.79 16.48
C GLU A 301 28.05 18.38 16.87
N VAL A 302 28.05 19.46 17.64
CA VAL A 302 29.25 20.01 18.26
C VAL A 302 29.47 19.30 19.60
N LYS A 303 30.54 18.49 19.72
CA LYS A 303 30.92 17.82 20.98
C LYS A 303 32.20 18.41 21.54
N ASN A 304 32.18 18.64 22.86
CA ASN A 304 33.37 18.94 23.65
C ASN A 304 33.64 17.77 24.62
N PRO A 305 34.90 17.33 24.79
CA PRO A 305 36.12 17.87 24.19
C PRO A 305 36.32 17.49 22.71
N ARG A 306 37.21 18.22 22.03
CA ARG A 306 37.65 17.96 20.65
C ARG A 306 38.09 16.50 20.50
N LEU A 307 37.54 15.79 19.52
CA LEU A 307 37.93 14.42 19.20
C LEU A 307 39.04 14.40 18.15
N TYR A 308 39.95 13.43 18.27
CA TYR A 308 40.97 13.17 17.26
C TYR A 308 40.37 12.52 16.02
N CYS A 309 40.93 12.85 14.86
CA CYS A 309 40.65 12.17 13.61
C CYS A 309 40.98 10.67 13.76
N LYS A 310 40.03 9.80 13.38
CA LYS A 310 40.21 8.34 13.46
C LYS A 310 41.10 7.76 12.35
N ARG A 311 41.65 8.61 11.46
CA ARG A 311 42.62 8.21 10.45
C ARG A 311 43.97 8.00 11.12
N LEU A 312 44.51 6.78 11.05
CA LEU A 312 45.86 6.46 11.55
C LEU A 312 46.87 7.48 11.01
N GLY A 313 47.67 8.06 11.91
CA GLY A 313 48.67 9.11 11.61
C GLY A 313 48.13 10.55 11.55
N CYS A 314 46.82 10.77 11.59
CA CYS A 314 46.26 12.13 11.54
C CYS A 314 46.18 12.75 12.95
N LYS A 315 46.85 13.90 13.14
CA LYS A 315 46.81 14.69 14.41
C LYS A 315 45.65 15.69 14.47
N GLY A 316 44.82 15.77 13.43
CA GLY A 316 43.71 16.71 13.34
C GLY A 316 42.65 16.48 14.41
N ARG A 317 42.10 17.58 14.95
CA ARG A 317 41.06 17.57 15.98
C ARG A 317 39.80 18.27 15.46
N THR A 318 38.61 17.71 15.71
CA THR A 318 37.33 18.32 15.33
C THR A 318 36.33 18.26 16.48
N ASN A 319 35.50 19.30 16.58
CA ASN A 319 34.32 19.32 17.44
C ASN A 319 33.07 18.83 16.70
N ILE A 320 33.12 18.78 15.38
CA ILE A 320 31.98 18.45 14.53
C ILE A 320 31.91 16.94 14.36
N ARG A 321 30.81 16.35 14.80
CA ARG A 321 30.51 14.93 14.62
C ARG A 321 29.18 14.74 13.91
N PHE A 322 29.21 13.77 13.01
CA PHE A 322 28.07 13.30 12.26
C PHE A 322 27.58 11.98 12.85
N GLU A 323 26.27 11.85 13.08
CA GLU A 323 25.68 10.56 13.44
C GLU A 323 25.69 9.65 12.22
N THR A 324 26.49 8.58 12.25
CA THR A 324 26.68 7.65 11.12
C THR A 324 25.40 6.97 10.64
N LYS A 325 24.34 6.97 11.44
CA LYS A 325 23.01 6.47 11.07
C LYS A 325 22.25 7.42 10.11
N ASN A 326 22.64 8.69 10.05
CA ASN A 326 21.98 9.74 9.29
C ASN A 326 22.79 10.19 8.06
N ILE A 327 24.01 9.66 7.87
CA ILE A 327 24.99 10.17 6.88
C ILE A 327 25.67 9.00 6.15
N GLN A 328 25.98 9.22 4.87
CA GLN A 328 26.58 8.22 3.97
C GLN A 328 28.11 8.29 3.96
N PRO A 329 28.84 7.20 4.25
CA PRO A 329 30.26 7.11 3.93
C PRO A 329 30.46 6.86 2.43
N THR A 330 31.37 7.61 1.78
CA THR A 330 31.79 7.37 0.39
C THR A 330 32.64 6.08 0.27
N ARG A 331 32.58 5.44 -0.91
CA ARG A 331 32.96 4.04 -1.26
C ARG A 331 34.31 3.45 -0.76
N ARG A 332 35.19 4.19 -0.10
CA ARG A 332 36.41 3.64 0.49
C ARG A 332 36.26 3.56 2.00
N SER A 333 36.01 2.37 2.54
CA SER A 333 36.34 2.14 3.95
C SER A 333 37.85 2.34 4.06
N GLY A 334 38.33 3.24 4.91
CA GLY A 334 39.77 3.43 5.18
C GLY A 334 40.41 2.25 5.91
N ARG A 335 39.97 1.01 5.64
CA ARG A 335 40.56 -0.23 6.13
C ARG A 335 41.70 -0.62 5.19
N ILE A 336 42.84 -0.96 5.77
CA ILE A 336 44.00 -1.52 5.08
C ILE A 336 43.68 -2.99 4.79
N THR A 337 43.88 -3.42 3.54
CA THR A 337 43.78 -4.81 3.11
C THR A 337 45.17 -5.29 2.72
N ALA A 338 45.61 -6.43 3.24
CA ALA A 338 46.86 -7.08 2.85
C ALA A 338 46.54 -8.35 2.05
N GLY A 339 47.28 -8.59 0.96
CA GLY A 339 47.26 -9.85 0.23
C GLY A 339 48.10 -10.89 0.96
N LEU A 340 47.66 -12.14 0.98
CA LEU A 340 48.41 -13.25 1.56
C LEU A 340 48.37 -14.43 0.60
N TRP A 341 49.50 -15.10 0.42
CA TRP A 341 49.63 -16.35 -0.30
C TRP A 341 50.15 -17.42 0.65
N GLY A 342 49.64 -18.64 0.57
CA GLY A 342 50.14 -19.75 1.37
C GLY A 342 49.68 -21.08 0.80
N TRP A 343 50.27 -22.15 1.30
CA TRP A 343 49.99 -23.52 0.85
C TRP A 343 49.81 -24.45 2.06
N MET A 344 49.21 -25.63 1.84
CA MET A 344 49.04 -26.66 2.86
C MET A 344 49.19 -28.04 2.23
N ALA A 345 49.72 -29.00 2.99
CA ALA A 345 49.78 -30.41 2.63
C ALA A 345 49.13 -31.27 3.73
N ALA A 346 49.00 -32.57 3.48
CA ALA A 346 48.44 -33.52 4.45
C ALA A 346 49.23 -33.54 5.78
N CYS A 347 50.53 -33.27 5.74
CA CYS A 347 51.40 -33.20 6.92
C CYS A 347 51.28 -31.87 7.71
N GLY A 348 50.63 -30.84 7.15
CA GLY A 348 50.41 -29.57 7.84
C GLY A 348 50.41 -28.34 6.93
N PRO A 349 50.17 -27.14 7.51
CA PRO A 349 50.25 -25.89 6.79
C PRO A 349 51.69 -25.51 6.47
N GLY A 350 51.89 -24.95 5.28
CA GLY A 350 53.15 -24.38 4.85
C GLY A 350 53.32 -22.92 5.23
N GLU A 351 54.35 -22.30 4.65
CA GLU A 351 54.68 -20.90 4.89
C GLU A 351 53.67 -19.92 4.26
N LEU A 352 53.43 -18.80 4.95
CA LEU A 352 52.51 -17.74 4.53
C LEU A 352 53.30 -16.50 4.12
N VAL A 353 53.11 -16.06 2.88
CA VAL A 353 53.82 -14.94 2.25
C VAL A 353 52.87 -13.74 2.12
N VAL A 354 53.33 -12.56 2.56
CA VAL A 354 52.60 -11.30 2.36
C VAL A 354 52.79 -10.83 0.92
N ILE A 355 51.68 -10.52 0.25
CA ILE A 355 51.70 -9.94 -1.09
C ILE A 355 51.28 -8.47 -0.98
N ASP A 356 52.24 -7.60 -1.25
CA ASP A 356 52.04 -6.15 -1.16
C ASP A 356 51.22 -5.60 -2.34
N GLU A 357 51.20 -6.29 -3.49
CA GLU A 357 50.50 -5.89 -4.72
C GLU A 357 49.78 -7.06 -5.43
N ARG A 358 49.35 -6.87 -6.69
CA ARG A 358 48.71 -7.93 -7.48
C ARG A 358 49.77 -8.95 -7.92
N LEU A 359 49.65 -10.18 -7.42
CA LEU A 359 50.57 -11.28 -7.73
C LEU A 359 50.66 -11.52 -9.25
N ASN A 360 51.85 -11.38 -9.82
CA ASN A 360 52.12 -11.68 -11.23
C ASN A 360 52.75 -13.07 -11.39
N SER A 361 52.86 -13.55 -12.62
CA SER A 361 53.35 -14.91 -12.91
C SER A 361 54.80 -15.15 -12.47
N LEU A 362 55.68 -14.14 -12.58
CA LEU A 362 57.08 -14.26 -12.17
C LEU A 362 57.21 -14.36 -10.63
N GLN A 363 56.51 -13.48 -9.91
CA GLN A 363 56.44 -13.52 -8.44
C GLN A 363 55.82 -14.83 -7.95
N TYR A 364 54.85 -15.35 -8.69
CA TYR A 364 54.23 -16.63 -8.37
C TYR A 364 55.21 -17.79 -8.52
N ILE A 365 55.95 -17.85 -9.64
CA ILE A 365 56.99 -18.87 -9.87
C ILE A 365 58.07 -18.77 -8.80
N GLU A 366 58.53 -17.57 -8.47
CA GLU A 366 59.53 -17.34 -7.43
C GLU A 366 59.07 -17.86 -6.06
N ILE A 367 57.81 -17.60 -5.69
CA ILE A 367 57.22 -18.14 -4.46
C ILE A 367 57.13 -19.68 -4.50
N LEU A 368 56.80 -20.28 -5.64
CA LEU A 368 56.76 -21.74 -5.77
C LEU A 368 58.16 -22.36 -5.65
N GLU A 369 59.14 -21.84 -6.38
CA GLU A 369 60.50 -22.39 -6.45
C GLU A 369 61.31 -22.16 -5.18
N GLN A 370 61.20 -20.97 -4.57
CA GLN A 370 62.04 -20.60 -3.44
C GLN A 370 61.40 -20.90 -2.09
N ILE A 371 60.07 -20.95 -2.00
CA ILE A 371 59.36 -21.06 -0.71
C ILE A 371 58.56 -22.35 -0.63
N MET A 372 57.70 -22.63 -1.62
CA MET A 372 56.81 -23.80 -1.55
C MET A 372 57.57 -25.12 -1.69
N ILE A 373 58.25 -25.34 -2.82
CA ILE A 373 58.88 -26.62 -3.15
C ILE A 373 59.96 -27.01 -2.11
N PRO A 374 60.85 -26.10 -1.66
CA PRO A 374 61.83 -26.43 -0.63
C PRO A 374 61.17 -26.79 0.71
N SER A 375 60.14 -26.05 1.12
CA SER A 375 59.43 -26.32 2.38
C SER A 375 58.60 -27.60 2.31
N VAL A 376 58.01 -27.94 1.16
CA VAL A 376 57.34 -29.24 0.93
C VAL A 376 58.36 -30.39 1.04
N ARG A 377 59.52 -30.26 0.38
CA ARG A 377 60.60 -31.27 0.44
C ARG A 377 61.21 -31.42 1.82
N ALA A 378 61.29 -30.33 2.60
CA ALA A 378 61.77 -30.39 3.98
C ALA A 378 60.76 -31.09 4.92
N LEU A 379 59.47 -31.03 4.61
CA LEU A 379 58.40 -31.67 5.38
C LEU A 379 58.16 -33.14 4.99
N LEU A 380 58.68 -33.61 3.85
CA LEU A 380 58.54 -34.98 3.36
C LEU A 380 59.90 -35.72 3.48
N ILE A 381 59.96 -36.77 4.29
CA ILE A 381 61.17 -37.60 4.56
C ILE A 381 61.37 -38.62 3.39
N PRO A 382 62.61 -39.07 3.08
CA PRO A 382 63.22 -38.99 1.75
C PRO A 382 62.87 -40.18 0.84
N GLU A 383 61.71 -40.19 0.19
CA GLU A 383 61.47 -41.08 -0.95
C GLU A 383 61.09 -40.25 -2.19
N PRO A 384 61.40 -40.73 -3.41
CA PRO A 384 61.33 -39.93 -4.64
C PRO A 384 59.89 -39.88 -5.17
N ASP A 385 58.92 -39.62 -4.29
CA ASP A 385 57.53 -39.54 -4.68
C ASP A 385 57.23 -38.20 -5.39
N PRO A 386 56.48 -38.23 -6.51
CA PRO A 386 56.12 -37.02 -7.24
C PRO A 386 55.19 -36.13 -6.39
N ILE A 387 55.51 -34.84 -6.32
CA ILE A 387 54.68 -33.83 -5.65
C ILE A 387 53.54 -33.42 -6.59
N TYR A 388 52.30 -33.65 -6.17
CA TYR A 388 51.10 -33.18 -6.88
C TYR A 388 50.62 -31.86 -6.29
N ILE A 389 50.53 -30.82 -7.12
CA ILE A 389 50.08 -29.48 -6.71
C ILE A 389 48.64 -29.28 -7.20
N ALA A 390 47.71 -28.98 -6.27
CA ALA A 390 46.33 -28.65 -6.59
C ALA A 390 46.08 -27.15 -6.39
N MET A 391 45.66 -26.46 -7.45
CA MET A 391 45.46 -25.00 -7.46
C MET A 391 44.14 -24.65 -8.17
N ASP A 392 43.57 -23.49 -7.84
CA ASP A 392 42.34 -22.99 -8.45
C ASP A 392 42.66 -22.34 -9.82
N ASP A 393 42.04 -22.83 -10.91
CA ASP A 393 42.31 -22.48 -12.34
C ASP A 393 41.94 -21.04 -12.75
N SER A 394 41.91 -20.12 -11.80
CA SER A 394 41.58 -18.71 -11.98
C SER A 394 42.61 -17.89 -12.78
N LEU A 395 43.68 -18.52 -13.29
CA LEU A 395 44.69 -17.94 -14.20
C LEU A 395 44.86 -18.75 -15.50
N SER A 396 43.81 -19.37 -16.00
CA SER A 396 43.78 -19.95 -17.35
C SER A 396 43.80 -18.85 -18.41
N THR A 397 44.99 -18.37 -18.80
CA THR A 397 45.33 -17.75 -20.10
C THR A 397 46.76 -17.21 -20.02
N MET A 398 47.75 -18.00 -20.41
CA MET A 398 48.94 -17.58 -21.18
C MET A 398 49.74 -18.85 -21.54
N GLN A 399 49.59 -19.28 -22.79
CA GLN A 399 50.49 -20.18 -23.53
C GLN A 399 51.45 -19.30 -24.37
N PRO A 400 52.61 -19.79 -24.88
CA PRO A 400 52.76 -21.07 -25.61
C PRO A 400 53.03 -22.30 -24.74
#